data_AF-B9AEK4-F1
#
_entry.id   AF-B9AEK4-F1
#
_cell.length_a   1.000
_cell.length_b   1.000
_cell.length_c   1.000
_cell.angle_alpha   90.00
_cell.angle_beta   90.00
_cell.angle_gamma   90.00
#
_symmetry.space_group_name_H-M   'P 1'
#
loop_
_entity.id
_entity.type
_entity.pdbx_description
1 polymer ?
#
loop_
_entity_poly.entity_id
_entity_poly.type
_entity_poly.pdbx_seq_one_letter_code
_entity_poly.pdbx_strand_id
1 'polypeptide(L)'
;MPFQINSINLEKAKNELTYGRLIARNYIYNFDGLYNNSEEYLQLFRNGTFERYYTIPYKDERMYLATYEEEYITFCKEILHLYKKLDIVCPVVFFVSLTNIEGYNLYNRGIIRTYGSLPDKRQKLDPSGIIINNENEIEKKVKDLFQPLWNHYGLPENNTR
;
A
#
# COMPACT_ATOMS: atom_id res chain seq x y z
N MET A 1 -17.73 25.33 7.69
CA MET A 1 -18.51 24.13 8.09
C MET A 1 -17.57 23.25 8.90
N PRO A 2 -17.94 22.80 10.10
CA PRO A 2 -17.11 21.85 10.83
C PRO A 2 -17.13 20.51 10.08
N PHE A 3 -15.95 19.95 9.79
CA PHE A 3 -15.82 18.57 9.33
C PHE A 3 -16.30 17.67 10.47
N GLN A 4 -17.56 17.24 10.42
CA GLN A 4 -18.06 16.21 11.30
C GLN A 4 -17.43 14.90 10.84
N ILE A 5 -16.40 14.43 11.56
CA ILE A 5 -15.83 13.11 11.32
C ILE A 5 -16.91 12.11 11.73
N ASN A 6 -17.74 11.71 10.78
CA ASN A 6 -18.65 10.59 10.97
C ASN A 6 -17.77 9.36 11.21
N SER A 7 -17.74 8.88 12.46
CA SER A 7 -17.04 7.65 12.78
C SER A 7 -17.61 6.53 11.90
N ILE A 8 -16.74 5.79 11.22
CA ILE A 8 -17.16 4.72 10.34
C ILE A 8 -17.91 3.63 11.12
N ASN A 9 -18.94 3.04 10.50
CA ASN A 9 -19.60 1.88 11.08
C ASN A 9 -18.69 0.65 10.96
N LEU A 10 -18.03 0.28 12.06
CA LEU A 10 -17.05 -0.82 12.07
C LEU A 10 -17.66 -2.18 11.75
N GLU A 11 -18.95 -2.42 12.05
CA GLU A 11 -19.60 -3.69 11.72
C GLU A 11 -19.86 -3.80 10.21
N LYS A 12 -20.34 -2.71 9.59
CA LYS A 12 -20.46 -2.61 8.13
C LYS A 12 -19.09 -2.79 7.47
N ALA A 13 -18.08 -2.09 7.97
CA ALA A 13 -16.71 -2.17 7.44
C ALA A 13 -16.11 -3.57 7.53
N LYS A 14 -16.27 -4.25 8.67
CA LYS A 14 -15.85 -5.64 8.86
C LYS A 14 -16.49 -6.57 7.83
N ASN A 15 -17.80 -6.47 7.61
CA ASN A 15 -18.51 -7.32 6.66
C ASN A 15 -17.98 -7.11 5.25
N GLU A 16 -17.78 -5.86 4.84
CA GLU A 16 -17.25 -5.54 3.51
C GLU A 16 -15.78 -5.96 3.33
N LEU A 17 -14.95 -5.75 4.34
CA LEU A 17 -13.54 -6.19 4.34
C LEU A 17 -13.41 -7.72 4.24
N THR A 18 -14.27 -8.45 4.96
CA THR A 18 -14.33 -9.91 4.91
C THR A 18 -14.84 -10.41 3.56
N TYR A 19 -15.89 -9.78 3.02
CA TYR A 19 -16.47 -10.15 1.73
C TYR A 19 -15.52 -9.86 0.56
N GLY A 20 -14.85 -8.70 0.60
CA GLY A 20 -13.84 -8.29 -0.38
C GLY A 20 -12.54 -9.08 -0.28
N ARG A 21 -12.39 -9.99 0.68
CA ARG A 21 -11.17 -10.77 0.96
C ARG A 21 -9.93 -9.89 1.19
N LEU A 22 -10.13 -8.65 1.63
CA LEU A 22 -9.06 -7.69 1.94
C LEU A 22 -8.35 -8.02 3.26
N ILE A 23 -9.02 -8.81 4.11
CA ILE A 23 -8.47 -9.34 5.36
C ILE A 23 -8.83 -10.81 5.53
N ALA A 24 -8.00 -11.51 6.30
CA ALA A 24 -8.33 -12.83 6.80
C ALA A 24 -9.48 -12.73 7.84
N ARG A 25 -10.14 -13.85 8.14
CA ARG A 25 -11.25 -13.90 9.12
C ARG A 25 -10.82 -13.62 10.58
N ASN A 26 -9.53 -13.46 10.84
CA ASN A 26 -8.95 -13.32 12.18
C ASN A 26 -8.83 -11.85 12.62
N TYR A 27 -9.93 -11.10 12.52
CA TYR A 27 -9.96 -9.70 12.94
C TYR A 27 -10.14 -9.56 14.46
N ILE A 28 -9.60 -8.47 15.00
CA ILE A 28 -9.73 -8.04 16.38
C ILE A 28 -10.20 -6.58 16.36
N TYR A 29 -11.12 -6.22 17.26
CA TYR A 29 -11.40 -4.82 17.54
C TYR A 29 -10.42 -4.34 18.60
N ASN A 30 -9.66 -3.28 18.31
CA ASN A 30 -8.86 -2.57 19.31
C ASN A 30 -9.55 -1.25 19.70
N PHE A 31 -8.91 -0.43 20.54
CA PHE A 31 -9.48 0.86 20.93
C PHE A 31 -9.74 1.77 19.73
N ASP A 32 -8.89 1.70 18.71
CA ASP A 32 -8.85 2.62 17.57
C ASP A 32 -9.63 2.15 16.35
N GLY A 33 -10.04 0.87 16.25
CA GLY A 33 -10.83 0.35 15.16
C GLY A 33 -10.73 -1.17 14.94
N LEU A 34 -10.64 -1.58 13.67
CA LEU A 34 -10.57 -2.99 13.25
C LEU A 34 -9.14 -3.32 12.83
N TYR A 35 -8.60 -4.40 13.35
CA TYR A 35 -7.22 -4.83 13.13
C TYR A 35 -7.19 -6.31 12.72
N ASN A 36 -6.37 -6.66 11.73
CA ASN A 36 -6.06 -8.05 11.40
C ASN A 36 -4.75 -8.48 12.07
N ASN A 37 -4.82 -9.47 12.96
CA ASN A 37 -3.67 -9.95 13.72
C ASN A 37 -2.86 -10.99 12.92
N SER A 38 -2.01 -10.48 12.03
CA SER A 38 -1.04 -11.27 11.26
C SER A 38 0.30 -10.53 11.14
N GLU A 39 1.36 -11.25 10.72
CA GLU A 39 2.71 -10.67 10.52
C GLU A 39 2.70 -9.51 9.51
N GLU A 40 1.87 -9.62 8.48
CA GLU A 40 1.38 -8.52 7.66
C GLU A 40 0.07 -8.03 8.26
N TYR A 41 -0.10 -6.75 8.56
CA TYR A 41 -1.34 -6.27 9.17
C TYR A 41 -2.08 -5.27 8.28
N LEU A 42 -3.40 -5.24 8.44
CA LEU A 42 -4.27 -4.17 7.98
C LEU A 42 -5.03 -3.63 9.19
N GLN A 43 -4.98 -2.32 9.38
CA GLN A 43 -5.74 -1.61 10.40
C GLN A 43 -6.65 -0.57 9.75
N LEU A 44 -7.92 -0.61 10.14
CA LEU A 44 -8.92 0.41 9.82
C LEU A 44 -9.25 1.17 11.10
N PHE A 45 -8.92 2.45 11.12
CA PHE A 45 -9.20 3.35 12.23
C PHE A 45 -10.64 3.87 12.16
N ARG A 46 -11.23 4.22 13.32
CA ARG A 46 -12.59 4.80 13.43
C ARG A 46 -12.80 6.09 12.63
N ASN A 47 -11.72 6.80 12.31
CA ASN A 47 -11.75 8.00 11.47
C ASN A 47 -11.74 7.68 9.95
N GLY A 48 -11.71 6.40 9.56
CA GLY A 48 -11.69 5.95 8.18
C GLY A 48 -10.29 5.73 7.59
N THR A 49 -9.21 6.02 8.33
CA THR A 49 -7.84 5.77 7.86
C THR A 49 -7.57 4.27 7.75
N PHE A 50 -6.89 3.87 6.67
CA PHE A 50 -6.31 2.54 6.53
C PHE A 50 -4.79 2.61 6.68
N GLU A 51 -4.24 1.65 7.41
CA GLU A 51 -2.80 1.39 7.47
C GLU A 51 -2.56 -0.07 7.12
N ARG A 52 -1.64 -0.33 6.19
CA ARG A 52 -1.25 -1.67 5.77
C ARG A 52 0.25 -1.82 5.89
N TYR A 53 0.69 -2.85 6.60
CA TYR A 53 2.05 -3.35 6.54
C TYR A 53 2.06 -4.63 5.72
N TYR A 54 2.85 -4.64 4.66
CA TYR A 54 2.93 -5.76 3.73
C TYR A 54 4.40 -6.08 3.46
N THR A 55 4.74 -7.36 3.55
CA THR A 55 6.11 -7.86 3.36
C THR A 55 6.06 -8.98 2.34
N ILE A 56 6.88 -8.91 1.30
CA ILE A 56 7.02 -10.05 0.38
C ILE A 56 8.21 -10.88 0.86
N PRO A 57 8.01 -12.13 1.31
CA PRO A 57 9.10 -12.96 1.78
C PRO A 57 9.97 -13.38 0.60
N TYR A 58 11.19 -12.85 0.54
CA TYR A 58 12.21 -13.28 -0.42
C TYR A 58 13.21 -14.21 0.27
N LYS A 59 13.54 -15.32 -0.41
CA LYS A 59 14.50 -16.32 0.11
C LYS A 59 15.95 -15.82 0.12
N ASP A 60 16.24 -14.85 -0.73
CA ASP A 60 17.53 -14.19 -0.86
C ASP A 60 17.30 -12.70 -0.56
N GLU A 61 18.32 -11.93 -0.16
CA GLU A 61 18.29 -10.47 0.13
C GLU A 61 17.93 -9.60 -1.10
N ARG A 62 16.92 -10.02 -1.87
CA ARG A 62 16.45 -9.44 -3.11
C ARG A 62 15.07 -8.88 -2.87
N MET A 63 14.83 -7.65 -3.28
CA MET A 63 13.54 -6.99 -3.19
C MET A 63 13.09 -6.61 -4.60
N TYR A 64 11.87 -6.95 -5.03
CA TYR A 64 11.39 -6.59 -6.37
C TYR A 64 10.43 -5.41 -6.30
N LEU A 65 10.93 -4.21 -6.60
CA LEU A 65 10.16 -2.96 -6.45
C LEU A 65 8.86 -2.95 -7.26
N ALA A 66 8.88 -3.52 -8.45
CA ALA A 66 7.69 -3.69 -9.29
C ALA A 66 6.57 -4.48 -8.60
N THR A 67 6.91 -5.49 -7.79
CA THR A 67 5.89 -6.26 -7.07
C THR A 67 5.23 -5.41 -5.99
N TYR A 68 6.00 -4.59 -5.26
CA TYR A 68 5.41 -3.65 -4.29
C TYR A 68 4.53 -2.59 -4.96
N GLU A 69 4.93 -2.08 -6.12
CA GLU A 69 4.13 -1.13 -6.89
C GLU A 69 2.78 -1.73 -7.32
N GLU A 70 2.79 -2.94 -7.91
CA GLU A 70 1.59 -3.67 -8.34
C GLU A 70 0.65 -3.97 -7.17
N GLU A 71 1.20 -4.40 -6.03
CA GLU A 71 0.44 -4.65 -4.79
C GLU A 71 -0.17 -3.35 -4.24
N TYR A 72 0.56 -2.24 -4.34
CA TYR A 72 0.05 -0.93 -3.90
C TYR A 72 -1.06 -0.39 -4.81
N ILE A 73 -0.96 -0.59 -6.14
CA ILE A 73 -2.05 -0.28 -7.09
C ILE A 73 -3.29 -1.09 -6.73
N THR A 74 -3.13 -2.39 -6.49
CA THR A 74 -4.23 -3.30 -6.13
C THR A 74 -4.89 -2.85 -4.83
N PHE A 75 -4.09 -2.56 -3.81
CA PHE A 75 -4.57 -2.02 -2.53
C PHE A 75 -5.36 -0.71 -2.70
N CYS A 76 -4.85 0.25 -3.48
CA CYS A 76 -5.55 1.51 -3.74
C CYS A 76 -6.94 1.29 -4.36
N LYS A 77 -7.05 0.39 -5.35
CA LYS A 77 -8.32 0.03 -6.02
C LYS A 77 -9.30 -0.60 -5.03
N GLU A 78 -8.82 -1.53 -4.22
CA GLU A 78 -9.61 -2.22 -3.20
C GLU A 78 -10.17 -1.27 -2.12
N ILE A 79 -9.32 -0.37 -1.61
CA ILE A 79 -9.74 0.62 -0.59
C ILE A 79 -10.75 1.61 -1.16
N LEU A 80 -10.56 2.09 -2.40
CA LEU A 80 -11.53 3.00 -3.02
C LEU A 80 -12.88 2.33 -3.25
N HIS A 81 -12.89 1.06 -3.67
CA HIS A 81 -14.11 0.29 -3.79
C HIS A 81 -14.82 0.13 -2.44
N LEU A 82 -14.06 -0.15 -1.39
CA LEU A 82 -14.59 -0.26 -0.02
C LEU A 82 -15.17 1.07 0.48
N TYR A 83 -14.45 2.19 0.32
CA TYR A 83 -14.93 3.51 0.71
C TYR A 83 -16.25 3.86 0.03
N LYS A 84 -16.41 3.54 -1.26
CA LYS A 84 -17.68 3.70 -1.95
C LYS A 84 -18.82 2.92 -1.31
N LYS A 85 -18.58 1.67 -0.88
CA LYS A 85 -19.59 0.85 -0.17
C LYS A 85 -19.90 1.36 1.24
N LEU A 86 -18.93 2.02 1.88
CA LEU A 86 -19.09 2.63 3.20
C LEU A 86 -19.68 4.04 3.14
N ASP A 87 -20.07 4.51 1.95
CA ASP A 87 -20.61 5.86 1.72
C ASP A 87 -19.61 6.98 2.11
N ILE A 88 -18.31 6.70 2.00
CA ILE A 88 -17.22 7.65 2.25
C ILE A 88 -16.89 8.34 0.93
N VAL A 89 -17.11 9.66 0.89
CA VAL A 89 -16.88 10.48 -0.30
C VAL A 89 -15.92 11.62 0.05
N CYS A 90 -14.64 11.42 -0.24
CA CYS A 90 -13.62 12.46 -0.19
C CYS A 90 -12.41 12.06 -1.07
N PRO A 91 -11.58 13.04 -1.50
CA PRO A 91 -10.26 12.72 -2.02
C PRO A 91 -9.49 11.88 -1.01
N VAL A 92 -8.95 10.74 -1.44
CA VAL A 92 -8.17 9.86 -0.58
C VAL A 92 -6.70 10.18 -0.74
N VAL A 93 -6.02 10.39 0.38
CA VAL A 93 -4.57 10.56 0.40
C VAL A 93 -3.91 9.22 0.70
N PHE A 94 -3.07 8.77 -0.21
CA PHE A 94 -2.33 7.52 -0.11
C PHE A 94 -0.85 7.82 0.13
N PHE A 95 -0.25 7.20 1.14
CA PHE A 95 1.18 7.32 1.45
C PHE A 95 1.87 5.97 1.35
N VAL A 96 3.07 5.96 0.75
CA VAL A 96 3.92 4.77 0.69
C VAL A 96 5.29 5.07 1.29
N SER A 97 5.80 4.16 2.13
CA SER A 97 7.17 4.17 2.65
C SER A 97 7.79 2.79 2.45
N LEU A 98 9.09 2.72 2.16
CA LEU A 98 9.85 1.48 2.24
C LEU A 98 10.65 1.48 3.56
N THR A 99 10.60 0.39 4.31
CA THR A 99 11.26 0.25 5.62
C THR A 99 12.04 -1.05 5.67
N ASN A 100 13.03 -1.13 6.57
CA ASN A 100 13.96 -2.25 6.71
C ASN A 100 14.68 -2.61 5.38
N ILE A 101 15.06 -1.60 4.60
CA ILE A 101 15.66 -1.77 3.27
C ILE A 101 17.20 -1.92 3.30
N GLU A 102 17.84 -1.70 4.44
CA GLU A 102 19.30 -1.77 4.55
C GLU A 102 19.78 -3.20 4.23
N GLY A 103 20.80 -3.31 3.38
CA GLY A 103 21.37 -4.61 3.01
C GLY A 103 20.60 -5.36 1.92
N TYR A 104 19.39 -4.93 1.56
CA TYR A 104 18.63 -5.54 0.46
C TYR A 104 19.06 -5.00 -0.91
N ASN A 105 19.25 -5.90 -1.86
CA ASN A 105 19.44 -5.58 -3.27
C ASN A 105 18.06 -5.41 -3.95
N LEU A 106 17.79 -4.25 -4.55
CA LEU A 106 16.54 -4.05 -5.29
C LEU A 106 16.67 -4.44 -6.76
N TYR A 107 15.68 -5.17 -7.26
CA TYR A 107 15.60 -5.70 -8.62
C TYR A 107 14.32 -5.26 -9.33
N ASN A 108 14.39 -5.16 -10.65
CA ASN A 108 13.21 -5.11 -11.50
C ASN A 108 12.69 -6.55 -11.77
N ARG A 109 11.37 -6.74 -11.75
CA ARG A 109 10.72 -8.02 -12.07
C ARG A 109 10.96 -8.35 -13.55
N GLY A 110 11.34 -9.59 -13.85
CA GLY A 110 11.50 -10.07 -15.23
C GLY A 110 12.90 -9.92 -15.84
N ILE A 111 13.80 -9.09 -15.29
CA ILE A 111 15.20 -9.03 -15.72
C ILE A 111 16.06 -9.83 -14.74
N ILE A 112 15.91 -11.15 -14.80
CA ILE A 112 16.50 -12.11 -13.83
C ILE A 112 18.04 -12.07 -13.77
N ARG A 113 18.75 -11.33 -14.64
CA ARG A 113 20.21 -11.48 -14.75
C ARG A 113 21.11 -10.24 -14.84
N THR A 114 20.62 -9.00 -14.87
CA THR A 114 21.57 -7.90 -15.20
C THR A 114 21.42 -6.55 -14.50
N TYR A 115 20.26 -6.18 -13.95
CA TYR A 115 20.08 -4.86 -13.32
C TYR A 115 19.50 -5.00 -11.92
N GLY A 116 20.33 -5.46 -10.98
CA GLY A 116 20.13 -5.20 -9.56
C GLY A 116 20.83 -3.89 -9.20
N SER A 117 20.22 -3.12 -8.31
CA SER A 117 20.91 -2.00 -7.66
C SER A 117 21.75 -2.54 -6.49
N LEU A 118 22.82 -1.82 -6.14
CA LEU A 118 23.60 -2.13 -4.95
C LEU A 118 22.73 -1.99 -3.68
N PRO A 119 23.06 -2.73 -2.59
CA PRO A 119 22.32 -2.63 -1.35
C PRO A 119 22.22 -1.19 -0.85
N ASP A 120 21.03 -0.78 -0.42
CA ASP A 120 20.87 0.51 0.24
C ASP A 120 21.54 0.47 1.63
N LYS A 121 22.03 1.62 2.07
CA LYS A 121 22.57 1.81 3.43
C LYS A 121 21.56 2.42 4.39
N ARG A 122 20.42 2.90 3.89
CA ARG A 122 19.37 3.50 4.70
C ARG A 122 18.42 2.41 5.16
N GLN A 123 17.86 2.59 6.34
CA GLN A 123 16.83 1.70 6.88
C GLN A 123 15.43 2.04 6.35
N LYS A 124 15.20 3.29 5.95
CA LYS A 124 13.90 3.78 5.53
C LYS A 124 14.02 4.77 4.38
N LEU A 125 13.06 4.70 3.47
CA LEU A 125 12.71 5.76 2.54
C LEU A 125 11.44 6.44 3.02
N ASP A 126 11.48 7.78 3.11
CA ASP A 126 10.41 8.57 3.69
C ASP A 126 9.09 8.47 2.90
N PRO A 127 7.95 8.64 3.60
CA PRO A 127 6.65 8.56 2.98
C PRO A 127 6.49 9.58 1.87
N SER A 128 6.09 9.11 0.69
CA SER A 128 5.61 9.96 -0.39
C SER A 128 4.10 9.79 -0.54
N GLY A 129 3.40 10.88 -0.84
CA GLY A 129 1.94 10.93 -0.83
C GLY A 129 1.33 11.35 -2.17
N ILE A 130 0.20 10.74 -2.53
CA ILE A 130 -0.64 11.15 -3.67
C ILE A 130 -2.09 11.34 -3.23
N ILE A 131 -2.80 12.24 -3.90
CA ILE A 131 -4.24 12.43 -3.73
C ILE A 131 -4.94 11.77 -4.91
N ILE A 132 -5.87 10.85 -4.65
CA ILE A 132 -6.66 10.18 -5.69
C ILE A 132 -8.13 10.62 -5.58
N ASN A 133 -8.66 11.12 -6.69
CA ASN A 133 -10.05 11.60 -6.78
C ASN A 133 -10.99 10.56 -7.41
N ASN A 134 -10.45 9.69 -8.28
CA ASN A 134 -11.20 8.65 -8.97
C ASN A 134 -10.30 7.45 -9.29
N GLU A 135 -10.93 6.31 -9.55
CA GLU A 135 -10.24 5.03 -9.79
C GLU A 135 -9.37 5.04 -11.05
N ASN A 136 -9.76 5.80 -12.08
CA ASN A 136 -9.03 5.88 -13.35
C ASN A 136 -7.66 6.57 -13.23
N GLU A 137 -7.44 7.35 -12.16
CA GLU A 137 -6.17 8.03 -11.90
C GLU A 137 -5.17 7.15 -11.14
N ILE A 138 -5.59 6.02 -10.55
CA ILE A 138 -4.75 5.23 -9.63
C ILE A 138 -3.46 4.79 -10.29
N GLU A 139 -3.54 4.12 -11.43
CA GLU A 139 -2.36 3.52 -12.07
C GLU A 139 -1.30 4.57 -12.39
N LYS A 140 -1.73 5.70 -12.97
CA LYS A 140 -0.81 6.80 -13.30
C LYS A 140 -0.21 7.42 -12.04
N LYS A 141 -1.03 7.79 -11.06
CA LYS A 141 -0.54 8.49 -9.86
C LYS A 141 0.34 7.61 -8.98
N VAL A 142 0.05 6.31 -8.89
CA VAL A 142 0.90 5.38 -8.17
C VAL A 142 2.24 5.18 -8.89
N LYS A 143 2.25 5.09 -10.23
CA LYS A 143 3.51 5.07 -11.00
C LYS A 143 4.34 6.32 -10.75
N ASP A 144 3.72 7.49 -10.84
CA ASP A 144 4.36 8.78 -10.55
C ASP A 144 4.91 8.82 -9.10
N LEU A 145 4.23 8.16 -8.15
CA LEU A 145 4.65 8.04 -6.75
C LEU A 145 5.86 7.10 -6.56
N PHE A 146 5.95 6.03 -7.34
CA PHE A 146 7.06 5.08 -7.28
C PHE A 146 8.28 5.53 -8.10
N GLN A 147 8.11 6.46 -9.05
CA GLN A 147 9.20 6.99 -9.87
C GLN A 147 10.43 7.47 -9.08
N PRO A 148 10.30 8.23 -7.97
CA PRO A 148 11.45 8.61 -7.16
C PRO A 148 12.17 7.40 -6.54
N LEU A 149 11.44 6.33 -6.21
CA LEU A 149 12.02 5.08 -5.71
C LEU A 149 12.83 4.42 -6.83
N TRP A 150 12.25 4.26 -8.02
CA TRP A 150 12.96 3.72 -9.20
C TRP A 150 14.25 4.50 -9.50
N ASN A 151 14.16 5.83 -9.50
CA ASN A 151 15.29 6.73 -9.75
C ASN A 151 16.37 6.63 -8.67
N HIS A 152 15.96 6.54 -7.40
CA HIS A 152 16.88 6.39 -6.26
C HIS A 152 17.79 5.16 -6.45
N TYR A 153 17.24 4.06 -6.96
CA TYR A 153 17.98 2.82 -7.16
C TYR A 153 18.62 2.69 -8.56
N GLY A 154 18.45 3.68 -9.45
CA GLY A 154 18.98 3.63 -10.81
C GLY A 154 18.44 2.46 -11.65
N LEU A 155 17.25 1.96 -11.31
CA LEU A 155 16.63 0.83 -11.98
C LEU A 155 15.79 1.34 -13.17
N PRO A 156 15.85 0.67 -14.35
CA PRO A 156 14.94 0.99 -15.44
C PRO A 156 13.51 0.70 -14.99
N GLU A 157 12.60 1.64 -15.22
CA GLU A 157 11.17 1.45 -14.93
C GLU A 157 10.66 0.13 -15.52
N ASN A 158 9.68 -0.47 -14.83
CA ASN A 158 8.92 -1.56 -15.38
C ASN A 158 7.98 -1.02 -16.49
N ASN A 159 8.57 -0.68 -17.63
CA ASN A 159 7.86 -0.39 -18.86
C ASN A 159 7.29 -1.71 -19.40
N THR A 160 6.23 -2.21 -18.76
CA THR A 160 5.37 -3.22 -19.38
C THR A 160 4.79 -2.61 -20.65
N ARG A 161 5.26 -3.13 -21.79
CA ARG A 161 4.59 -3.08 -23.09
C ARG A 161 3.17 -3.62 -23.00
#